data_AF-A0A6A4ZC46-F1
#
_entry.id   AF-A0A6A4ZC46-F1
#
_cell.length_a   1.000
_cell.length_b   1.000
_cell.length_c   1.000
_cell.angle_alpha   90.00
_cell.angle_beta   90.00
_cell.angle_gamma   90.00
#
_symmetry.space_group_name_H-M   'P 1'
#
loop_
_entity.id
_entity.type
_entity.pdbx_description
1 polymer ?
#
loop_
_entity_poly.entity_id
_entity_poly.type
_entity_poly.pdbx_seq_one_letter_code
_entity_poly.pdbx_strand_id
1 'polypeptide(L)'
;MTTTEDLWQKKKRVYAQQLTDRLKDDEAFKRSFVQTAEHVRAIHKLNLDYNNRRTVEQSMCAISAASVLLVFVDCAVDTPWIRVVNTALTVALLCLLIRRYTIEVHIAIGKGTLPSDVRLHELPSSVILGFLVEFLICSLTVPPFITNGSFSVQQWITRAQVDPITHASFCKFDGVLLGRDCYLLYSYPYQVVGLVQLVRVYMVPRFVRNMSDFY
;
A
#
# COMPACT_ATOMS: atom_id res chain seq x y z
N MET A 1 46.11 5.60 31.10
CA MET A 1 45.13 4.67 30.50
C MET A 1 44.60 5.30 29.22
N THR A 2 45.10 4.91 28.05
CA THR A 2 44.51 5.32 26.76
C THR A 2 43.22 4.55 26.58
N THR A 3 42.09 5.27 26.50
CA THR A 3 40.77 4.69 26.27
C THR A 3 40.73 4.02 24.89
N THR A 4 39.92 2.97 24.76
CA THR A 4 39.79 2.17 23.54
C THR A 4 39.38 3.00 22.30
N GLU A 5 38.65 4.10 22.50
CA GLU A 5 38.31 5.06 21.44
C GLU A 5 39.55 5.77 20.85
N ASP A 6 40.53 6.08 21.68
CA ASP A 6 41.72 6.84 21.26
C ASP A 6 42.66 5.98 20.38
N LEU A 7 42.73 4.68 20.68
CA LEU A 7 43.43 3.69 19.85
C LEU A 7 42.78 3.52 18.48
N TRP A 8 41.45 3.61 18.38
CA TRP A 8 40.74 3.50 17.10
C TRP A 8 40.93 4.77 16.26
N GLN A 9 40.84 5.95 16.86
CA GLN A 9 41.15 7.19 16.14
C GLN A 9 42.58 7.20 15.60
N LYS A 10 43.55 6.70 16.39
CA LYS A 10 44.94 6.56 15.96
C LYS A 10 45.11 5.57 14.82
N LYS A 11 44.50 4.38 14.89
CA LYS A 11 44.52 3.39 13.80
C LYS A 11 43.91 3.95 12.52
N LYS A 12 42.78 4.65 12.58
CA LYS A 12 42.16 5.31 11.40
C LYS A 12 43.12 6.26 10.70
N ARG A 13 43.85 7.09 11.45
CA ARG A 13 44.84 8.03 10.87
C ARG A 13 45.98 7.30 10.17
N VAL A 14 46.50 6.23 10.79
CA VAL A 14 47.58 5.42 10.18
C VAL A 14 47.10 4.75 8.90
N TYR A 15 45.91 4.15 8.90
CA TYR A 15 45.33 3.57 7.69
C TYR A 15 45.06 4.62 6.62
N ALA A 16 44.60 5.82 6.99
CA ALA A 16 44.39 6.91 6.04
C ALA A 16 45.71 7.36 5.39
N GLN A 17 46.79 7.50 6.16
CA GLN A 17 48.12 7.82 5.64
C GLN A 17 48.67 6.73 4.71
N GLN A 18 48.58 5.47 5.13
CA GLN A 18 49.00 4.34 4.27
C GLN A 18 48.21 4.26 2.97
N LEU A 19 46.93 4.63 3.01
CA LEU A 19 46.09 4.69 1.82
C LEU A 19 46.53 5.82 0.90
N THR A 20 46.80 7.02 1.44
CA THR A 20 47.24 8.18 0.63
C THR A 20 48.58 7.93 -0.03
N ASP A 21 49.52 7.27 0.67
CA ASP A 21 50.83 6.95 0.13
C ASP A 21 50.71 5.93 -1.02
N ARG A 22 49.92 4.86 -0.82
CA ARG A 22 49.66 3.86 -1.87
C ARG A 22 48.92 4.42 -3.08
N LEU A 23 48.02 5.39 -2.88
CA LEU A 23 47.30 6.07 -3.95
C LEU A 23 48.20 6.99 -4.79
N LYS A 24 49.33 7.44 -4.24
CA LYS A 24 50.29 8.34 -4.90
C LYS A 24 51.30 7.58 -5.76
N ASP A 25 51.76 6.44 -5.27
CA ASP A 25 52.88 5.72 -5.88
C ASP A 25 52.45 4.60 -6.85
N ASP A 26 51.21 4.10 -6.76
CA ASP A 26 50.72 2.97 -7.57
C ASP A 26 49.44 3.32 -8.35
N GLU A 27 49.59 3.57 -9.65
CA GLU A 27 48.49 3.83 -10.58
C GLU A 27 47.55 2.62 -10.79
N ALA A 28 48.06 1.37 -10.65
CA ALA A 28 47.22 0.18 -10.75
C ALA A 28 46.32 0.03 -9.50
N PHE A 29 46.90 0.26 -8.31
CA PHE A 29 46.14 0.31 -7.06
C PHE A 29 45.08 1.41 -7.07
N LYS A 30 45.43 2.60 -7.56
CA LYS A 30 44.50 3.74 -7.69
C LYS A 30 43.27 3.41 -8.55
N ARG A 31 43.46 2.74 -9.69
CA ARG A 31 42.33 2.28 -10.54
C ARG A 31 41.45 1.27 -9.82
N SER A 32 42.05 0.27 -9.16
CA SER A 32 41.31 -0.73 -8.37
C SER A 32 40.55 -0.10 -7.21
N PHE A 33 41.14 0.89 -6.53
CA PHE A 33 40.51 1.60 -5.43
C PHE A 33 39.31 2.43 -5.89
N VAL A 34 39.41 3.14 -7.02
CA VAL A 34 38.29 3.89 -7.61
C VAL A 34 37.14 2.95 -7.94
N GLN A 35 37.42 1.82 -8.59
CA GLN A 35 36.41 0.80 -8.90
C GLN A 35 35.75 0.25 -7.62
N THR A 36 36.54 -0.07 -6.61
CA THR A 36 36.02 -0.57 -5.32
C THR A 36 35.17 0.49 -4.63
N ALA A 37 35.59 1.75 -4.63
CA ALA A 37 34.84 2.86 -4.06
C ALA A 37 33.50 3.07 -4.77
N GLU A 38 33.45 2.92 -6.09
CA GLU A 38 32.22 2.95 -6.87
C GLU A 38 31.27 1.80 -6.50
N HIS A 39 31.77 0.56 -6.40
CA HIS A 39 30.98 -0.58 -5.96
C HIS A 39 30.42 -0.38 -4.54
N VAL A 40 31.25 0.09 -3.60
CA VAL A 40 30.81 0.36 -2.21
C VAL A 40 29.74 1.46 -2.19
N ARG A 41 29.88 2.53 -2.98
CA ARG A 41 28.86 3.58 -3.10
C ARG A 41 27.55 3.04 -3.67
N ALA A 42 27.63 2.17 -4.69
CA ALA A 42 26.44 1.56 -5.30
C ALA A 42 25.70 0.67 -4.28
N ILE A 43 26.42 -0.16 -3.52
CA ILE A 43 25.85 -1.00 -2.46
C ILE A 43 25.24 -0.13 -1.35
N HIS A 44 25.93 0.93 -0.93
CA HIS A 44 25.42 1.82 0.10
C HIS A 44 24.13 2.53 -0.35
N LYS A 45 24.08 3.01 -1.60
CA LYS A 45 22.87 3.59 -2.18
C LYS A 45 21.71 2.59 -2.20
N LEU A 46 21.96 1.35 -2.63
CA LEU A 46 20.95 0.29 -2.62
C LEU A 46 20.39 0.05 -1.21
N ASN A 47 21.25 0.00 -0.20
CA ASN A 47 20.83 -0.17 1.20
C ASN A 47 19.93 1.00 1.66
N LEU A 48 20.29 2.23 1.30
CA LEU A 48 19.47 3.41 1.57
C LEU A 48 18.09 3.31 0.90
N ASP A 49 18.04 2.88 -0.36
CA ASP A 49 16.78 2.72 -1.10
C ASP A 49 15.89 1.63 -0.49
N TYR A 50 16.46 0.52 -0.01
CA TYR A 50 15.72 -0.51 0.73
C TYR A 50 15.14 0.01 2.05
N ASN A 51 15.90 0.81 2.80
CA ASN A 51 15.42 1.43 4.03
C ASN A 51 14.31 2.46 3.75
N ASN A 52 14.46 3.25 2.69
CA ASN A 52 13.41 4.15 2.22
C ASN A 52 12.14 3.39 1.83
N ARG A 53 12.27 2.25 1.14
CA ARG A 53 11.13 1.39 0.84
C ARG A 53 10.45 0.87 2.11
N ARG A 54 11.23 0.41 3.10
CA ARG A 54 10.73 -0.11 4.39
C ARG A 54 9.90 0.95 5.13
N THR A 55 10.43 2.17 5.24
CA THR A 55 9.74 3.29 5.91
C THR A 55 8.45 3.69 5.19
N VAL A 56 8.48 3.75 3.85
CA VAL A 56 7.27 4.01 3.05
C VAL A 56 6.24 2.91 3.26
N GLU A 57 6.62 1.63 3.17
CA GLU A 57 5.69 0.51 3.36
C GLU A 57 5.09 0.47 4.78
N GLN A 58 5.85 0.83 5.81
CA GLN A 58 5.35 0.97 7.18
C GLN A 58 4.34 2.12 7.31
N SER A 59 4.66 3.29 6.72
CA SER A 59 3.75 4.44 6.73
C SER A 59 2.44 4.15 5.99
N MET A 60 2.51 3.43 4.86
CA MET A 60 1.33 2.97 4.13
C MET A 60 0.46 2.05 4.98
N CYS A 61 1.06 1.09 5.69
CA CYS A 61 0.33 0.19 6.58
C CYS A 61 -0.36 0.96 7.73
N ALA A 62 0.32 1.94 8.32
CA ALA A 62 -0.24 2.76 9.39
C ALA A 62 -1.43 3.61 8.90
N ILE A 63 -1.28 4.29 7.76
CA ILE A 63 -2.35 5.09 7.14
C ILE A 63 -3.53 4.20 6.73
N SER A 64 -3.25 3.03 6.16
CA SER A 64 -4.27 2.05 5.79
C SER A 64 -5.05 1.59 7.03
N ALA A 65 -4.37 1.20 8.10
CA ALA A 65 -5.02 0.80 9.36
C ALA A 65 -5.89 1.93 9.93
N ALA A 66 -5.39 3.17 9.96
CA ALA A 66 -6.16 4.34 10.39
C ALA A 66 -7.40 4.57 9.51
N SER A 67 -7.26 4.45 8.18
CA SER A 67 -8.38 4.60 7.24
C SER A 67 -9.49 3.57 7.48
N VAL A 68 -9.10 2.31 7.72
CA VAL A 68 -10.03 1.22 8.02
C VAL A 68 -10.73 1.46 9.37
N LEU A 69 -10.01 1.90 10.40
CA LEU A 69 -10.62 2.24 11.69
C LEU A 69 -11.63 3.37 11.55
N LEU A 70 -11.33 4.41 10.76
CA LEU A 70 -12.27 5.50 10.52
C LEU A 70 -13.55 5.03 9.83
N VAL A 71 -13.52 4.01 8.98
CA VAL A 71 -14.74 3.42 8.39
C VAL A 71 -15.63 2.82 9.48
N PHE A 72 -15.06 2.09 10.45
CA PHE A 72 -15.84 1.55 11.55
C PHE A 72 -16.46 2.65 12.42
N VAL A 73 -15.72 3.74 12.66
CA VAL A 73 -16.24 4.90 13.39
C VAL A 73 -17.34 5.61 12.59
N ASP A 74 -17.18 5.78 11.27
CA ASP A 74 -18.20 6.38 10.40
C ASP A 74 -19.50 5.55 10.42
N CYS A 75 -19.41 4.22 10.40
CA CYS A 75 -20.57 3.34 10.52
C CYS A 75 -21.30 3.46 11.87
N ALA A 76 -20.60 3.87 12.94
CA ALA A 76 -21.19 3.99 14.28
C ALA A 76 -21.74 5.39 14.58
N VAL A 77 -21.08 6.44 14.09
CA VAL A 77 -21.36 7.84 14.44
C VAL A 77 -22.06 8.60 13.30
N ASP A 78 -21.94 8.13 12.06
CA ASP A 78 -22.49 8.71 10.84
C ASP A 78 -22.19 10.21 10.70
N THR A 79 -20.91 10.56 10.57
CA THR A 79 -20.48 11.97 10.53
C THR A 79 -19.69 12.32 9.27
N PRO A 80 -20.06 13.41 8.57
CA PRO A 80 -19.52 13.71 7.24
C PRO A 80 -18.03 14.09 7.26
N TRP A 81 -17.54 14.66 8.37
CA TRP A 81 -16.13 15.04 8.50
C TRP A 81 -15.19 13.82 8.52
N ILE A 82 -15.65 12.66 9.02
CA ILE A 82 -14.86 11.43 9.02
C ILE A 82 -14.57 10.99 7.58
N ARG A 83 -15.53 11.14 6.67
CA ARG A 83 -15.35 10.82 5.24
C ARG A 83 -14.34 11.74 4.56
N VAL A 84 -14.31 13.01 4.94
CA VAL A 84 -13.30 13.98 4.45
C VAL A 84 -11.90 13.57 4.93
N VAL A 85 -11.75 13.22 6.20
CA VAL A 85 -10.48 12.73 6.74
C VAL A 85 -10.06 11.42 6.08
N ASN A 86 -10.99 10.49 5.89
CA ASN A 86 -10.70 9.19 5.29
C ASN A 86 -10.30 9.30 3.80
N THR A 87 -10.91 10.23 3.07
CA THR A 87 -10.50 10.52 1.69
C THR A 87 -9.14 11.21 1.63
N ALA A 88 -8.84 12.15 2.54
CA ALA A 88 -7.50 12.74 2.65
C ALA A 88 -6.42 11.68 2.94
N LEU A 89 -6.69 10.76 3.87
CA LEU A 89 -5.79 9.64 4.16
C LEU A 89 -5.62 8.72 2.95
N THR A 90 -6.68 8.48 2.18
CA THR A 90 -6.59 7.67 0.97
C THR A 90 -5.76 8.35 -0.11
N VAL A 91 -5.90 9.67 -0.31
CA VAL A 91 -5.02 10.41 -1.22
C VAL A 91 -3.57 10.32 -0.78
N ALA A 92 -3.29 10.50 0.51
CA ALA A 92 -1.95 10.33 1.07
C ALA A 92 -1.41 8.90 0.83
N LEU A 93 -2.25 7.87 1.01
CA LEU A 93 -1.91 6.47 0.74
C LEU A 93 -1.54 6.25 -0.74
N LEU A 94 -2.29 6.84 -1.69
CA LEU A 94 -2.00 6.75 -3.12
C LEU A 94 -0.69 7.46 -3.49
N CYS A 95 -0.40 8.61 -2.89
CA CYS A 95 0.90 9.28 -3.07
C CYS A 95 2.06 8.42 -2.56
N LEU A 96 1.90 7.78 -1.40
CA LEU A 96 2.90 6.84 -0.87
C LEU A 96 3.06 5.59 -1.74
N LEU A 97 1.97 5.09 -2.33
CA LEU A 97 2.00 3.98 -3.27
C LEU A 97 2.85 4.35 -4.50
N ILE A 98 2.62 5.52 -5.10
CA ILE A 98 3.44 6.01 -6.22
C ILE A 98 4.91 6.08 -5.80
N ARG A 99 5.19 6.68 -4.63
CA ARG A 99 6.56 6.76 -4.10
C ARG A 99 7.19 5.38 -3.91
N ARG A 100 6.46 4.41 -3.37
CA ARG A 100 6.94 3.01 -3.23
C ARG A 100 7.36 2.43 -4.58
N TYR A 101 6.53 2.56 -5.61
CA TYR A 101 6.83 2.02 -6.93
C TYR A 101 8.00 2.75 -7.60
N THR A 102 8.16 4.06 -7.40
CA THR A 102 9.36 4.77 -7.87
C THR A 102 10.65 4.21 -7.24
N ILE A 103 10.64 3.95 -5.92
CA ILE A 103 11.77 3.32 -5.22
C ILE A 103 12.01 1.90 -5.74
N GLU A 104 10.96 1.13 -6.00
CA GLU A 104 11.07 -0.23 -6.56
C GLU A 104 11.76 -0.24 -7.93
N VAL A 105 11.43 0.71 -8.80
CA VAL A 105 12.12 0.90 -10.09
C VAL A 105 13.58 1.31 -9.86
N HIS A 106 13.87 2.24 -8.95
CA HIS A 106 15.25 2.64 -8.64
C HIS A 106 16.10 1.47 -8.11
N ILE A 107 15.53 0.61 -7.26
CA ILE A 107 16.20 -0.61 -6.78
C ILE A 107 16.47 -1.57 -7.95
N ALA A 108 15.50 -1.76 -8.85
CA ALA A 108 15.67 -2.61 -10.03
C ALA A 108 16.76 -2.09 -10.99
N ILE A 109 16.86 -0.76 -11.17
CA ILE A 109 17.97 -0.14 -11.90
C ILE A 109 19.29 -0.36 -11.17
N GLY A 110 19.33 -0.15 -9.85
CA GLY A 110 20.54 -0.35 -9.04
C GLY A 110 21.05 -1.79 -9.01
N LYS A 111 20.16 -2.78 -9.20
CA LYS A 111 20.51 -4.20 -9.36
C LYS A 111 20.98 -4.57 -10.76
N GLY A 112 20.86 -3.68 -11.74
CA GLY A 112 21.11 -3.96 -13.15
C GLY A 112 20.03 -4.82 -13.82
N THR A 113 18.85 -4.98 -13.21
CA THR A 113 17.73 -5.70 -13.84
C THR A 113 16.98 -4.82 -14.86
N LEU A 114 17.10 -3.49 -14.74
CA LEU A 114 16.51 -2.51 -15.66
C LEU A 114 17.57 -1.50 -16.11
N PRO A 115 17.47 -0.98 -17.34
CA PRO A 115 18.34 0.10 -17.82
C PRO A 115 18.03 1.43 -17.11
N SER A 116 19.00 2.34 -17.06
CA SER A 116 18.89 3.63 -16.36
C SER A 116 17.86 4.59 -16.96
N ASP A 117 17.60 4.50 -18.26
CA ASP A 117 16.67 5.36 -19.01
C ASP A 117 15.37 4.63 -19.40
N VAL A 118 14.89 3.75 -18.51
CA VAL A 118 13.67 2.97 -18.77
C VAL A 118 12.44 3.88 -18.82
N ARG A 119 11.65 3.79 -19.90
CA ARG A 119 10.35 4.46 -20.01
C ARG A 119 9.26 3.64 -19.34
N LEU A 120 8.14 4.28 -18.99
CA LEU A 120 7.02 3.60 -18.32
C LEU A 120 6.47 2.38 -19.08
N HIS A 121 6.44 2.42 -20.41
CA HIS A 121 5.96 1.30 -21.24
C HIS A 121 7.00 0.16 -21.35
N GLU A 122 8.27 0.42 -21.04
CA GLU A 122 9.34 -0.58 -21.07
C GLU A 122 9.45 -1.32 -19.73
N LEU A 123 8.69 -0.90 -18.72
CA LEU A 123 8.64 -1.60 -17.44
C LEU A 123 8.03 -3.00 -17.59
N PRO A 124 8.47 -3.97 -16.78
CA PRO A 124 7.88 -5.30 -16.78
C PRO A 124 6.37 -5.22 -16.51
N SER A 125 5.59 -5.97 -17.29
CA SER A 125 4.12 -5.99 -17.18
C SER A 125 3.65 -6.35 -15.77
N SER A 126 4.40 -7.18 -15.05
CA SER A 126 4.14 -7.53 -13.64
C SER A 126 4.19 -6.33 -12.70
N VAL A 127 5.12 -5.39 -12.92
CA VAL A 127 5.26 -4.18 -12.10
C VAL A 127 4.10 -3.22 -12.37
N ILE A 128 3.79 -2.99 -13.64
CA ILE A 128 2.68 -2.12 -14.05
C ILE A 128 1.34 -2.68 -13.57
N LEU A 129 1.10 -3.97 -13.80
CA LEU A 129 -0.15 -4.62 -13.40
C LEU A 129 -0.28 -4.68 -11.88
N GLY A 130 0.81 -4.96 -11.16
CA GLY A 130 0.84 -4.87 -9.70
C GLY A 130 0.49 -3.46 -9.21
N PHE A 131 1.06 -2.42 -9.82
CA PHE A 131 0.75 -1.03 -9.48
C PHE A 131 -0.74 -0.72 -9.71
N LEU A 132 -1.28 -1.07 -10.88
CA LEU A 132 -2.67 -0.81 -11.23
C LEU A 132 -3.64 -1.51 -10.29
N VAL A 133 -3.38 -2.78 -9.95
CA VAL A 133 -4.21 -3.54 -9.01
C VAL A 133 -4.15 -2.93 -7.61
N GLU A 134 -2.96 -2.62 -7.09
CA GLU A 134 -2.82 -1.97 -5.78
C GLU A 134 -3.46 -0.57 -5.77
N PHE A 135 -3.31 0.20 -6.85
CA PHE A 135 -3.91 1.53 -6.98
C PHE A 135 -5.43 1.45 -6.99
N LEU A 136 -5.99 0.49 -7.73
CA LEU A 136 -7.44 0.28 -7.77
C LEU A 136 -7.96 -0.10 -6.39
N ILE A 137 -7.35 -1.08 -5.71
CA ILE A 137 -7.73 -1.49 -4.35
C ILE A 137 -7.62 -0.33 -3.36
N CYS A 138 -6.55 0.45 -3.45
CA CYS A 138 -6.32 1.59 -2.55
C CYS A 138 -7.23 2.79 -2.87
N SER A 139 -7.77 2.92 -4.09
CA SER A 139 -8.67 4.03 -4.45
C SER A 139 -10.12 3.80 -4.01
N LEU A 140 -10.50 2.55 -3.71
CA LEU A 140 -11.83 2.20 -3.21
C LEU A 140 -12.10 2.92 -1.88
N THR A 141 -12.93 3.96 -1.94
CA THR A 141 -13.41 4.74 -0.80
C THR A 141 -14.80 5.28 -1.09
N VAL A 142 -15.59 5.50 -0.03
CA VAL A 142 -16.84 6.25 -0.16
C VAL A 142 -16.48 7.74 -0.16
N PRO A 143 -16.72 8.48 -1.26
CA PRO A 143 -16.39 9.89 -1.33
C PRO A 143 -17.31 10.72 -0.43
N PRO A 144 -16.83 11.85 0.13
CA PRO A 144 -17.59 12.67 1.07
C PRO A 144 -18.82 13.33 0.44
N PHE A 145 -18.89 13.40 -0.89
CA PHE A 145 -20.00 14.01 -1.63
C PHE A 145 -21.26 13.16 -1.66
N ILE A 146 -21.15 11.85 -1.38
CA ILE A 146 -22.30 10.94 -1.28
C ILE A 146 -22.66 10.86 0.20
N THR A 147 -23.46 11.82 0.67
CA THR A 147 -23.84 11.93 2.08
C THR A 147 -25.11 11.15 2.39
N ASN A 148 -26.14 11.29 1.55
CA ASN A 148 -27.47 10.78 1.82
C ASN A 148 -27.90 9.84 0.69
N GLY A 149 -28.02 8.56 1.01
CA GLY A 149 -28.60 7.58 0.11
C GLY A 149 -28.48 6.17 0.64
N SER A 150 -29.42 5.34 0.21
CA SER A 150 -29.42 3.92 0.47
C SER A 150 -29.64 3.18 -0.83
N PHE A 151 -29.14 1.96 -0.91
CA PHE A 151 -29.48 1.04 -1.97
C PHE A 151 -30.39 -0.05 -1.41
N SER A 152 -31.43 -0.36 -2.16
CA SER A 152 -32.33 -1.46 -1.83
C SER A 152 -31.83 -2.75 -2.47
N VAL A 153 -31.58 -3.77 -1.67
CA VAL A 153 -31.31 -5.13 -2.13
C VAL A 153 -32.61 -5.92 -2.03
N GLN A 154 -33.01 -6.51 -3.15
CA GLN A 154 -34.15 -7.42 -3.19
C GLN A 154 -33.66 -8.85 -3.00
N GLN A 155 -34.05 -9.47 -1.90
CA GLN A 155 -33.78 -10.88 -1.65
C GLN A 155 -35.02 -11.69 -2.00
N TRP A 156 -34.89 -12.63 -2.93
CA TRP A 156 -35.98 -13.54 -3.26
C TRP A 156 -36.28 -14.46 -2.07
N ILE A 157 -37.57 -14.60 -1.72
CA ILE A 157 -38.03 -15.46 -0.63
C ILE A 157 -38.71 -16.71 -1.19
N THR A 158 -39.85 -16.50 -1.86
CA THR A 158 -40.72 -17.57 -2.35
C THR A 158 -41.57 -17.05 -3.50
N ARG A 159 -42.17 -17.99 -4.25
CA ARG A 159 -43.23 -17.67 -5.19
C ARG A 159 -44.49 -17.18 -4.46
N ALA A 160 -45.23 -16.27 -5.07
CA ALA A 160 -46.51 -15.79 -4.57
C ALA A 160 -47.51 -16.93 -4.43
N GLN A 161 -48.26 -16.95 -3.32
CA GLN A 161 -49.37 -17.88 -3.13
C GLN A 161 -50.67 -17.22 -3.56
N VAL A 162 -51.63 -18.02 -4.02
CA VAL A 162 -52.95 -17.52 -4.42
C VAL A 162 -53.93 -17.88 -3.33
N ASP A 163 -54.64 -16.88 -2.82
CA ASP A 163 -55.70 -17.11 -1.84
C ASP A 163 -56.87 -17.84 -2.53
N PRO A 164 -57.31 -19.01 -2.02
CA PRO A 164 -58.39 -19.78 -2.63
C PRO A 164 -59.75 -19.06 -2.62
N ILE A 165 -59.94 -18.02 -1.79
CA ILE A 165 -61.22 -17.32 -1.64
C ILE A 165 -61.26 -16.07 -2.53
N THR A 166 -60.21 -15.25 -2.46
CA THR A 166 -60.15 -13.96 -3.17
C THR A 166 -59.48 -14.06 -4.54
N HIS A 167 -58.85 -15.20 -4.85
CA HIS A 167 -57.98 -15.42 -6.02
C HIS A 167 -56.87 -14.37 -6.18
N ALA A 168 -56.57 -13.62 -5.11
CA ALA A 168 -55.49 -12.65 -5.10
C ALA A 168 -54.16 -13.32 -4.78
N SER A 169 -53.10 -12.88 -5.45
CA SER A 169 -51.73 -13.27 -5.13
C SER A 169 -51.25 -12.53 -3.89
N PHE A 170 -50.74 -13.26 -2.89
CA PHE A 170 -50.22 -12.69 -1.66
C PHE A 170 -48.88 -13.34 -1.26
N CYS A 171 -48.13 -12.63 -0.42
CA CYS A 171 -46.87 -13.12 0.14
C CYS A 171 -47.11 -13.62 1.56
N LYS A 172 -46.81 -14.90 1.81
CA LYS A 172 -47.00 -15.54 3.12
C LYS A 172 -46.05 -15.00 4.20
N PHE A 173 -44.83 -14.62 3.81
CA PHE A 173 -43.79 -14.12 4.69
C PHE A 173 -43.55 -12.64 4.37
N ASP A 174 -44.16 -11.77 5.17
CA ASP A 174 -44.12 -10.29 5.15
C ASP A 174 -43.10 -9.67 4.18
N GLY A 175 -43.50 -9.57 2.91
CA GLY A 175 -42.63 -9.25 1.79
C GLY A 175 -43.40 -8.58 0.67
N VAL A 176 -42.66 -7.94 -0.24
CA VAL A 176 -43.25 -7.19 -1.35
C VAL A 176 -43.47 -8.12 -2.53
N LEU A 177 -44.70 -8.14 -3.03
CA LEU A 177 -45.08 -8.89 -4.21
C LEU A 177 -44.63 -8.14 -5.48
N LEU A 178 -43.75 -8.75 -6.26
CA LEU A 178 -43.33 -8.25 -7.57
C LEU A 178 -43.62 -9.30 -8.63
N GLY A 179 -44.72 -9.11 -9.36
CA GLY A 179 -45.19 -10.07 -10.36
C GLY A 179 -45.69 -11.37 -9.71
N ARG A 180 -44.97 -12.47 -9.91
CA ARG A 180 -45.32 -13.79 -9.35
C ARG A 180 -44.41 -14.22 -8.20
N ASP A 181 -43.47 -13.39 -7.80
CA ASP A 181 -42.46 -13.70 -6.79
C ASP A 181 -42.51 -12.69 -5.64
N CYS A 182 -42.16 -13.17 -4.44
CA CYS A 182 -42.11 -12.38 -3.23
C CYS A 182 -40.66 -12.09 -2.86
N TYR A 183 -40.37 -10.82 -2.60
CA TYR A 183 -39.04 -10.34 -2.25
C TYR A 183 -39.05 -9.62 -0.91
N LEU A 184 -37.96 -9.77 -0.16
CA LEU A 184 -37.66 -8.96 0.99
C LEU A 184 -36.78 -7.79 0.55
N LEU A 185 -37.22 -6.56 0.82
CA LEU A 185 -36.47 -5.36 0.49
C LEU A 185 -35.64 -4.94 1.71
N TYR A 186 -34.33 -5.10 1.60
CA TYR A 186 -33.39 -4.55 2.57
C TYR A 186 -32.86 -3.21 2.04
N SER A 187 -32.96 -2.16 2.84
CA SER A 187 -32.33 -0.87 2.53
C SER A 187 -31.03 -0.76 3.31
N TYR A 188 -29.90 -0.78 2.60
CA TYR A 188 -28.58 -0.57 3.20
C TYR A 188 -28.09 0.83 2.87
N PRO A 189 -27.58 1.57 3.85
CA PRO A 189 -27.09 2.91 3.59
C PRO A 189 -25.68 2.82 2.98
N TYR A 190 -25.29 3.79 2.16
CA TYR A 190 -24.04 3.71 1.38
C TYR A 190 -22.77 3.60 2.24
N GLN A 191 -22.82 3.93 3.53
CA GLN A 191 -21.71 3.74 4.47
C GLN A 191 -21.20 2.29 4.48
N VAL A 192 -22.08 1.31 4.30
CA VAL A 192 -21.72 -0.13 4.31
C VAL A 192 -20.76 -0.48 3.16
N VAL A 193 -20.82 0.26 2.04
CA VAL A 193 -19.87 0.10 0.92
C VAL A 193 -18.44 0.48 1.34
N GLY A 194 -18.29 1.31 2.38
CA GLY A 194 -17.00 1.64 2.98
C GLY A 194 -16.24 0.43 3.51
N LEU A 195 -16.93 -0.66 3.88
CA LEU A 195 -16.31 -1.90 4.35
C LEU A 195 -15.42 -2.57 3.28
N VAL A 196 -15.56 -2.21 2.01
CA VAL A 196 -14.66 -2.66 0.93
C VAL A 196 -13.20 -2.24 1.21
N GLN A 197 -12.97 -1.19 2.02
CA GLN A 197 -11.62 -0.80 2.46
C GLN A 197 -10.89 -1.89 3.26
N LEU A 198 -11.60 -2.89 3.80
CA LEU A 198 -10.98 -4.03 4.48
C LEU A 198 -10.05 -4.84 3.58
N VAL A 199 -10.20 -4.78 2.25
CA VAL A 199 -9.26 -5.41 1.31
C VAL A 199 -7.82 -4.90 1.53
N ARG A 200 -7.65 -3.67 2.04
CA ARG A 200 -6.34 -3.05 2.34
C ARG A 200 -5.54 -3.77 3.45
N VAL A 201 -6.13 -4.75 4.14
CA VAL A 201 -5.43 -5.63 5.09
C VAL A 201 -4.29 -6.42 4.44
N TYR A 202 -4.25 -6.53 3.10
CA TYR A 202 -3.10 -7.11 2.37
C TYR A 202 -1.74 -6.44 2.69
N MET A 203 -1.74 -5.20 3.20
CA MET A 203 -0.53 -4.50 3.63
C MET A 203 0.09 -5.08 4.91
N VAL A 204 -0.69 -5.80 5.73
CA VAL A 204 -0.21 -6.37 7.00
C VAL A 204 0.86 -7.44 6.80
N PRO A 205 0.68 -8.46 5.93
CA PRO A 205 1.76 -9.39 5.60
C PRO A 205 3.06 -8.69 5.13
N ARG A 206 2.94 -7.60 4.38
CA ARG A 206 4.09 -6.81 3.92
C ARG A 206 4.79 -6.11 5.09
N PHE A 207 4.03 -5.58 6.06
CA PHE A 207 4.56 -5.04 7.30
C PHE A 207 5.31 -6.11 8.13
N VAL A 208 4.71 -7.29 8.30
CA VAL A 208 5.34 -8.42 9.03
C VAL A 208 6.64 -8.84 8.35
N ARG A 209 6.65 -9.00 7.02
CA ARG A 209 7.86 -9.30 6.24
C ARG A 209 8.95 -8.24 6.44
N ASN A 210 8.57 -6.97 6.57
CA ASN A 210 9.53 -5.90 6.81
C ASN A 210 10.05 -5.85 8.25
N MET A 211 9.35 -6.44 9.22
CA MET A 211 9.82 -6.54 10.60
C MET A 211 10.75 -7.72 10.81
N SER A 212 10.51 -8.82 10.08
CA SER A 212 11.43 -9.94 10.01
C SER A 212 12.61 -9.55 9.12
N ASP A 213 13.78 -9.29 9.70
CA ASP A 213 15.04 -8.92 9.04
C ASP A 213 15.62 -10.07 8.15
N PHE A 214 14.80 -10.80 7.40
CA PHE A 214 15.21 -11.90 6.50
C PHE A 214 15.88 -11.41 5.20
N TYR A 215 16.71 -10.36 5.26
CA TYR A 215 17.47 -9.86 4.11
C TYR A 215 18.94 -9.61 4.45
#